data_AF-A0AAP9QC03-F1
#
_entry.id   AF-A0AAP9QC03-F1
#
_cell.length_a   1.000
_cell.length_b   1.000
_cell.length_c   1.000
_cell.angle_alpha   90.00
_cell.angle_beta   90.00
_cell.angle_gamma   90.00
#
_symmetry.space_group_name_H-M   'P 1'
#
loop_
_entity.id
_entity.type
_entity.pdbx_description
1 polymer ?
#
loop_
_entity_poly.entity_id
_entity_poly.type
_entity_poly.pdbx_seq_one_letter_code
_entity_poly.pdbx_strand_id
1 'polypeptide(L)'
;MPQHNYPNGKPWSDSDIAFLRRMAGVMTLRDIASELHRTHAAVRTMSTRLSLNLRDSYTRWSSVELQILRSCAGTMNATQIAEKLGRTLDSVKGKASLLGLSLLCIGERHHHAVYSDHDVSLCVALHEEGLSQAVIAEKMEIPAHSVHAFIHGRRLTHDDTTWRNLSQKEISS
;
A
#
# COMPACT_ATOMS: atom_id res chain seq x y z
N MET A 1 43.58 8.88 -15.86
CA MET A 1 42.23 8.33 -15.64
C MET A 1 41.38 8.70 -16.85
N PRO A 2 40.75 7.73 -17.55
CA PRO A 2 40.02 8.01 -18.78
C PRO A 2 38.77 8.83 -18.46
N GLN A 3 38.74 10.08 -18.93
CA GLN A 3 37.59 10.96 -18.80
C GLN A 3 36.58 10.60 -19.88
N HIS A 4 35.38 10.16 -19.49
CA HIS A 4 34.29 9.97 -20.43
C HIS A 4 33.76 11.35 -20.84
N ASN A 5 34.15 11.78 -22.05
CA ASN A 5 33.82 13.08 -22.61
C ASN A 5 32.36 13.09 -23.08
N TYR A 6 31.53 13.98 -22.52
CA TYR A 6 30.12 14.13 -22.90
C TYR A 6 29.84 15.59 -23.24
N PRO A 7 29.14 15.86 -24.36
CA PRO A 7 29.00 17.21 -24.87
C PRO A 7 28.14 18.04 -23.90
N ASN A 8 28.71 19.17 -23.45
CA ASN A 8 28.12 20.24 -22.62
C ASN A 8 27.97 20.02 -21.11
N GLY A 9 28.90 19.31 -20.44
CA GLY A 9 28.97 19.36 -18.97
C GLY A 9 30.24 18.76 -18.36
N LYS A 10 30.44 18.99 -17.04
CA LYS A 10 31.54 18.41 -16.24
C LYS A 10 31.63 16.89 -16.52
N PRO A 11 32.78 16.32 -16.92
CA PRO A 11 32.89 14.89 -17.24
C PRO A 11 32.61 14.03 -16.01
N TRP A 12 31.93 12.88 -16.19
CA TRP A 12 31.64 11.95 -15.10
C TRP A 12 32.89 11.12 -14.79
N SER A 13 33.33 11.16 -13.53
CA SER A 13 34.46 10.36 -13.06
C SER A 13 34.03 8.94 -12.65
N ASP A 14 34.95 7.99 -12.63
CA ASP A 14 34.67 6.64 -12.12
C ASP A 14 34.20 6.69 -10.65
N SER A 15 34.71 7.64 -9.86
CA SER A 15 34.23 7.90 -8.50
C SER A 15 32.79 8.41 -8.46
N ASP A 16 32.38 9.29 -9.40
CA ASP A 16 31.00 9.77 -9.49
C ASP A 16 30.06 8.60 -9.84
N ILE A 17 30.48 7.73 -10.76
CA ILE A 17 29.71 6.54 -11.17
C ILE A 17 29.62 5.53 -10.02
N ALA A 18 30.72 5.28 -9.31
CA ALA A 18 30.74 4.42 -8.14
C ALA A 18 29.84 4.96 -7.03
N PHE A 19 29.85 6.28 -6.80
CA PHE A 19 28.97 6.95 -5.85
C PHE A 19 27.48 6.76 -6.23
N LEU A 20 27.10 6.97 -7.49
CA LEU A 20 25.73 6.75 -7.96
C LEU A 20 25.24 5.32 -7.72
N ARG A 21 26.08 4.32 -8.03
CA ARG A 21 25.75 2.91 -7.81
C ARG A 21 25.57 2.60 -6.32
N ARG A 22 26.45 3.13 -5.48
CA ARG A 22 26.40 2.93 -4.03
C ARG A 22 25.18 3.58 -3.38
N MET A 23 24.80 4.76 -3.84
CA MET A 23 23.67 5.51 -3.26
C MET A 23 22.31 5.15 -3.86
N ALA A 24 22.27 4.20 -4.81
CA ALA A 24 21.02 3.71 -5.38
C ALA A 24 20.12 3.07 -4.33
N GLY A 25 18.89 3.58 -4.24
CA GLY A 25 17.93 3.19 -3.21
C GLY A 25 18.14 3.83 -1.82
N VAL A 26 19.27 4.50 -1.59
CA VAL A 26 19.59 5.15 -0.30
C VAL A 26 19.27 6.64 -0.31
N MET A 27 19.78 7.38 -1.29
CA MET A 27 19.58 8.83 -1.41
C MET A 27 18.64 9.20 -2.55
N THR A 28 18.13 10.44 -2.49
CA THR A 28 17.33 11.00 -3.58
C THR A 28 18.22 11.59 -4.67
N LEU A 29 17.69 11.73 -5.89
CA LEU A 29 18.33 12.41 -7.01
C LEU A 29 18.75 13.83 -6.62
N ARG A 30 17.92 14.53 -5.83
CA ARG A 30 18.24 15.88 -5.35
C ARG A 30 19.43 15.89 -4.39
N ASP A 31 19.47 14.98 -3.42
CA ASP A 31 20.56 14.93 -2.45
C ASP A 31 21.87 14.51 -3.14
N ILE A 32 21.81 13.54 -4.06
CA ILE A 32 22.95 13.12 -4.88
C ILE A 32 23.45 14.28 -5.75
N ALA A 33 22.55 15.07 -6.33
CA ALA A 33 22.92 16.24 -7.13
C ALA A 33 23.65 17.30 -6.28
N SER A 34 23.18 17.55 -5.06
CA SER A 34 23.86 18.43 -4.11
C SER A 34 25.25 17.91 -3.73
N GLU A 35 25.39 16.63 -3.43
CA GLU A 35 26.66 16.00 -3.04
C GLU A 35 27.69 15.99 -4.17
N LEU A 36 27.27 15.68 -5.40
CA LEU A 36 28.16 15.67 -6.58
C LEU A 36 28.40 17.07 -7.15
N HIS A 37 27.77 18.10 -6.59
CA HIS A 37 27.74 19.47 -7.12
C HIS A 37 27.36 19.50 -8.61
N ARG A 38 26.30 18.76 -8.96
CA ARG A 38 25.76 18.64 -10.32
C ARG A 38 24.30 19.07 -10.34
N THR A 39 23.77 19.37 -11.53
CA THR A 39 22.35 19.64 -11.68
C THR A 39 21.54 18.36 -11.52
N HIS A 40 20.32 18.50 -10.98
CA HIS A 40 19.36 17.39 -10.86
C HIS A 40 19.16 16.67 -12.21
N ALA A 41 19.02 17.43 -13.30
CA ALA A 41 18.88 16.91 -14.65
C ALA A 41 20.08 16.05 -15.08
N ALA A 42 21.32 16.48 -14.79
CA ALA A 42 22.52 15.71 -15.14
C ALA A 42 22.58 14.37 -14.39
N VAL A 43 22.22 14.36 -13.10
CA VAL A 43 22.17 13.13 -12.30
C VAL A 43 21.06 12.20 -12.80
N ARG A 44 19.87 12.74 -13.12
CA ARG A 44 18.75 11.97 -13.70
C ARG A 44 19.13 11.33 -15.03
N THR A 45 19.76 12.09 -15.93
CA THR A 45 20.20 11.55 -17.23
C THR A 45 21.21 10.42 -17.03
N MET A 46 22.17 10.57 -16.13
CA MET A 46 23.12 9.49 -15.87
C MET A 46 22.52 8.29 -15.14
N SER A 47 21.58 8.49 -14.21
CA SER A 47 20.90 7.37 -13.56
C SER A 47 20.13 6.54 -14.57
N THR A 48 19.40 7.19 -15.49
CA THR A 48 18.71 6.51 -16.59
C THR A 48 19.68 5.74 -17.48
N ARG A 49 20.82 6.36 -17.84
CA ARG A 49 21.85 5.72 -18.69
C ARG A 49 22.50 4.51 -18.03
N LEU A 50 22.65 4.54 -16.71
CA LEU A 50 23.20 3.44 -15.92
C LEU A 50 22.13 2.43 -15.45
N SER A 51 20.87 2.61 -15.88
CA SER A 51 19.72 1.81 -15.44
C SER A 51 19.57 1.74 -13.91
N LEU A 52 19.92 2.84 -13.22
CA LEU A 52 19.79 2.98 -11.76
C LEU A 52 18.44 3.61 -11.42
N ASN A 53 17.69 2.93 -10.55
CA ASN A 53 16.45 3.48 -10.00
C ASN A 53 16.74 4.32 -8.75
N LEU A 54 16.93 5.62 -8.96
CA LEU A 54 17.13 6.60 -7.89
C LEU A 54 15.81 7.29 -7.57
N ARG A 55 15.51 7.47 -6.27
CA ARG A 55 14.29 8.16 -5.83
C ARG A 55 14.35 9.63 -6.23
N ASP A 56 13.32 10.18 -6.84
CA ASP A 56 13.38 11.57 -7.35
C ASP A 56 13.44 12.62 -6.23
N SER A 57 12.66 12.41 -5.18
CA SER A 57 12.68 13.23 -3.96
C SER A 57 12.15 12.43 -2.76
N TYR A 58 12.44 12.92 -1.55
CA TYR A 58 11.86 12.40 -0.31
C TYR A 58 10.96 13.48 0.28
N THR A 59 9.66 13.31 0.10
CA THR A 59 8.67 14.19 0.74
C THR A 59 8.43 13.69 2.16
N ARG A 60 8.87 14.48 3.15
CA ARG A 60 8.58 14.21 4.57
C ARG A 60 7.07 14.10 4.77
N TRP A 61 6.67 13.20 5.66
CA TRP A 61 5.27 13.04 6.05
C TRP A 61 4.91 14.10 7.08
N SER A 62 3.90 14.92 6.78
CA SER A 62 3.31 15.87 7.71
C SER A 62 2.42 15.18 8.74
N SER A 63 2.17 15.83 9.88
CA SER A 63 1.23 15.36 10.89
C SER A 63 -0.17 15.13 10.32
N VAL A 64 -0.62 16.01 9.43
CA VAL A 64 -1.92 15.93 8.76
C VAL A 64 -2.00 14.69 7.86
N GLU A 65 -0.99 14.43 7.02
CA GLU A 65 -0.96 13.23 6.17
C GLU A 65 -0.95 11.94 7.01
N LEU A 66 -0.24 11.94 8.15
CA LEU A 66 -0.22 10.81 9.07
C LEU A 66 -1.59 10.59 9.72
N GLN A 67 -2.30 11.66 10.07
CA GLN A 67 -3.65 11.57 10.62
C GLN A 67 -4.64 11.03 9.58
N ILE A 68 -4.57 11.53 8.35
CA ILE A 68 -5.38 11.02 7.23
C ILE A 68 -5.09 9.54 7.01
N LEU A 69 -3.83 9.14 6.94
CA LEU A 69 -3.43 7.74 6.76
C LEU A 69 -4.01 6.83 7.86
N ARG A 70 -3.95 7.26 9.12
CA ARG A 70 -4.56 6.53 10.25
C ARG A 70 -6.07 6.43 10.13
N SER A 71 -6.75 7.53 9.77
CA SER A 71 -8.21 7.55 9.64
C SER A 71 -8.73 6.70 8.48
N CYS A 72 -7.93 6.56 7.42
CA CYS A 72 -8.32 5.81 6.23
C CYS A 72 -7.87 4.34 6.26
N ALA A 73 -7.00 3.96 7.20
CA ALA A 73 -6.55 2.58 7.36
C ALA A 73 -7.73 1.65 7.67
N GLY A 74 -7.89 0.58 6.89
CA GLY A 74 -8.98 -0.39 7.02
C GLY A 74 -10.35 0.08 6.51
N THR A 75 -10.49 1.33 6.07
CA THR A 75 -11.74 1.87 5.51
C THR A 75 -11.66 2.14 4.01
N MET A 76 -10.50 2.59 3.53
CA MET A 76 -10.24 2.88 2.12
C MET A 76 -9.11 2.00 1.60
N ASN A 77 -9.17 1.67 0.30
CA ASN A 77 -8.10 0.90 -0.30
C ASN A 77 -6.84 1.76 -0.44
N ALA A 78 -5.67 1.11 -0.45
CA ALA A 78 -4.38 1.81 -0.46
C ALA A 78 -4.22 2.75 -1.69
N THR A 79 -4.83 2.42 -2.82
CA THR A 79 -4.84 3.24 -4.04
C THR A 79 -5.61 4.56 -3.86
N GLN A 80 -6.81 4.51 -3.28
CA GLN A 80 -7.60 5.70 -2.97
C GLN A 80 -6.92 6.57 -1.91
N ILE A 81 -6.27 5.96 -0.92
CA ILE A 81 -5.47 6.70 0.08
C ILE A 81 -4.31 7.42 -0.60
N ALA A 82 -3.63 6.77 -1.55
CA ALA A 82 -2.53 7.35 -2.31
C ALA A 82 -2.99 8.57 -3.13
N GLU A 83 -4.11 8.44 -3.84
CA GLU A 83 -4.74 9.55 -4.58
C GLU A 83 -5.11 10.71 -3.65
N LYS A 84 -5.77 10.42 -2.53
CA LYS A 84 -6.18 11.43 -1.54
C LYS A 84 -5.00 12.19 -0.94
N LEU A 85 -3.87 11.51 -0.73
CA LEU A 85 -2.64 12.10 -0.18
C LEU A 85 -1.73 12.72 -1.25
N GLY A 86 -2.04 12.54 -2.55
CA GLY A 86 -1.14 12.92 -3.64
C GLY A 86 0.22 12.20 -3.57
N ARG A 87 0.25 10.98 -3.03
CA ARG A 87 1.47 10.17 -2.85
C ARG A 87 1.42 8.91 -3.70
N THR A 88 2.56 8.28 -3.90
CA THR A 88 2.62 6.97 -4.57
C THR A 88 2.08 5.87 -3.66
N LEU A 89 1.50 4.83 -4.26
CA LEU A 89 1.00 3.65 -3.57
C LEU A 89 2.06 3.03 -2.65
N ASP A 90 3.30 2.92 -3.13
CA ASP A 90 4.41 2.35 -2.38
C ASP A 90 4.81 3.20 -1.18
N SER A 91 4.73 4.53 -1.31
CA SER A 91 4.98 5.45 -0.19
C SER A 91 3.95 5.25 0.92
N VAL A 92 2.68 5.13 0.55
CA VAL A 92 1.57 4.86 1.48
C VAL A 92 1.72 3.51 2.15
N LYS A 93 1.94 2.43 1.38
CA LYS A 93 2.14 1.06 1.91
C LYS A 93 3.33 0.99 2.85
N GLY A 94 4.48 1.55 2.45
CA GLY A 94 5.68 1.58 3.27
C GLY A 94 5.48 2.35 4.56
N LYS A 95 4.78 3.51 4.50
CA LYS A 95 4.50 4.29 5.70
C LYS A 95 3.49 3.60 6.62
N ALA A 96 2.44 2.99 6.08
CA ALA A 96 1.46 2.24 6.86
C ALA A 96 2.11 1.04 7.57
N SER A 97 2.97 0.30 6.87
CA SER A 97 3.74 -0.81 7.46
C SER A 97 4.64 -0.33 8.61
N LEU A 98 5.34 0.79 8.44
CA LEU A 98 6.16 1.39 9.51
C LEU A 98 5.33 1.81 10.73
N LEU A 99 4.06 2.18 10.52
CA LEU A 99 3.13 2.57 11.58
C LEU A 99 2.32 1.40 12.14
N GLY A 100 2.52 0.17 11.65
CA GLY A 100 1.73 -1.00 12.04
C GLY A 100 0.27 -0.92 11.61
N LEU A 101 -0.05 -0.17 10.55
CA LEU A 101 -1.41 0.01 10.06
C LEU A 101 -1.73 -0.99 8.94
N SER A 102 -2.84 -1.70 9.07
CA SER A 102 -3.40 -2.53 8.00
C SER A 102 -4.23 -1.68 7.03
N LEU A 103 -3.87 -1.71 5.75
CA LEU A 103 -4.61 -1.03 4.67
C LEU A 103 -5.59 -1.97 3.95
N LEU A 104 -5.84 -3.15 4.50
CA LEU A 104 -6.78 -4.11 3.92
C LEU A 104 -8.21 -3.67 4.23
N CYS A 105 -8.99 -3.45 3.17
CA CYS A 105 -10.44 -3.38 3.30
C CYS A 105 -11.01 -4.79 3.42
N ILE A 106 -11.84 -5.02 4.42
CA ILE A 106 -12.49 -6.31 4.71
C ILE A 106 -14.00 -6.08 4.74
N GLY A 107 -14.77 -7.14 4.49
CA GLY A 107 -16.23 -7.09 4.47
C GLY A 107 -16.75 -6.17 3.38
N GLU A 108 -17.84 -5.45 3.66
CA GLU A 108 -18.52 -4.53 2.75
C GLU A 108 -17.66 -3.34 2.29
N ARG A 109 -16.57 -3.05 3.00
CA ARG A 109 -15.62 -1.99 2.60
C ARG A 109 -14.67 -2.43 1.49
N HIS A 110 -14.63 -3.74 1.20
CA HIS A 110 -13.89 -4.24 0.06
C HIS A 110 -14.59 -3.82 -1.24
N HIS A 111 -13.85 -3.28 -2.20
CA HIS A 111 -14.39 -2.75 -3.46
C HIS A 111 -15.09 -3.81 -4.36
N HIS A 112 -14.89 -5.09 -4.08
CA HIS A 112 -15.62 -6.21 -4.72
C HIS A 112 -16.69 -6.84 -3.82
N ALA A 113 -17.02 -6.23 -2.67
CA ALA A 113 -18.08 -6.75 -1.82
C ALA A 113 -19.44 -6.58 -2.50
N VAL A 114 -20.17 -7.68 -2.65
CA VAL A 114 -21.49 -7.72 -3.31
C VAL A 114 -22.63 -7.61 -2.31
N TYR A 115 -22.45 -8.13 -1.09
CA TYR A 115 -23.49 -8.16 -0.04
C TYR A 115 -23.01 -7.37 1.17
N SER A 116 -23.92 -6.73 1.91
CA SER A 116 -23.56 -6.00 3.12
C SER A 116 -23.03 -6.94 4.20
N ASP A 117 -22.30 -6.41 5.18
CA ASP A 117 -21.88 -7.23 6.32
C ASP A 117 -23.09 -7.64 7.17
N HIS A 118 -24.16 -6.83 7.17
CA HIS A 118 -25.42 -7.16 7.82
C HIS A 118 -26.09 -8.40 7.22
N ASP A 119 -26.19 -8.48 5.89
CA ASP A 119 -26.83 -9.63 5.21
C ASP A 119 -26.06 -10.93 5.46
N VAL A 120 -24.73 -10.85 5.51
CA VAL A 120 -23.86 -11.99 5.83
C VAL A 120 -24.12 -12.46 7.26
N SER A 121 -24.10 -11.54 8.24
CA SER A 121 -24.36 -11.87 9.64
C SER A 121 -25.75 -12.46 9.84
N LEU A 122 -26.77 -11.93 9.14
CA LEU A 122 -28.12 -12.45 9.21
C LEU A 122 -28.22 -13.88 8.62
N CYS A 123 -27.56 -14.15 7.50
CA CYS A 123 -27.50 -15.50 6.92
C CYS A 123 -26.86 -16.52 7.88
N VAL A 124 -25.80 -16.12 8.60
CA VAL A 124 -25.16 -16.97 9.60
C VAL A 124 -26.09 -17.21 10.79
N ALA A 125 -26.70 -16.16 11.34
CA ALA A 125 -27.63 -16.25 12.46
C ALA A 125 -28.84 -17.15 12.15
N LEU A 126 -29.46 -16.99 10.98
CA LEU A 126 -30.59 -17.83 10.55
C LEU A 126 -30.19 -19.31 10.45
N HIS A 127 -28.96 -19.60 10.02
CA HIS A 127 -28.46 -20.97 9.95
C HIS A 127 -28.19 -21.55 11.36
N GLU A 128 -27.66 -20.74 12.29
CA GLU A 128 -27.50 -21.13 13.70
C GLU A 128 -28.84 -21.41 14.40
N GLU A 129 -29.90 -20.70 14.01
CA GLU A 129 -31.29 -20.98 14.44
C GLU A 129 -31.89 -22.25 13.81
N GLY A 130 -31.17 -22.90 12.88
CA GLY A 130 -31.53 -24.18 12.27
C GLY A 130 -32.27 -24.07 10.93
N LEU A 131 -32.34 -22.89 10.31
CA LEU A 131 -32.87 -22.79 8.95
C LEU A 131 -31.88 -23.39 7.95
N SER A 132 -32.43 -24.09 6.94
CA SER A 132 -31.60 -24.67 5.89
C SER A 132 -31.06 -23.58 4.95
N GLN A 133 -29.87 -23.81 4.39
CA GLN A 133 -29.22 -22.88 3.44
C GLN A 133 -30.12 -22.56 2.23
N ALA A 134 -30.96 -23.52 1.80
CA ALA A 134 -31.92 -23.32 0.71
C ALA A 134 -33.03 -22.33 1.09
N VAL A 135 -33.59 -22.45 2.29
CA VAL A 135 -34.62 -21.51 2.78
C VAL A 135 -34.01 -20.12 2.97
N ILE A 136 -32.80 -20.03 3.51
CA ILE A 136 -32.09 -18.75 3.67
C ILE A 136 -31.84 -18.11 2.30
N ALA A 137 -31.36 -18.88 1.32
CA ALA A 137 -31.13 -18.39 -0.05
C ALA A 137 -32.39 -17.84 -0.70
N GLU A 138 -33.52 -18.54 -0.56
CA GLU A 138 -34.82 -18.10 -1.06
C GLU A 138 -35.29 -16.82 -0.35
N LYS A 139 -35.24 -16.79 0.98
CA LYS A 139 -35.77 -15.68 1.79
C LYS A 139 -34.92 -14.41 1.71
N MET A 140 -33.62 -14.56 1.57
CA MET A 140 -32.68 -13.44 1.46
C MET A 140 -32.49 -12.98 0.00
N GLU A 141 -33.05 -13.71 -0.97
CA GLU A 141 -32.81 -13.49 -2.40
C GLU A 141 -31.31 -13.54 -2.77
N ILE A 142 -30.56 -14.39 -2.07
CA ILE A 142 -29.11 -14.58 -2.25
C ILE A 142 -28.87 -15.97 -2.86
N PRO A 143 -27.99 -16.11 -3.87
CA PRO A 143 -27.62 -17.41 -4.41
C PRO A 143 -27.11 -18.37 -3.32
N ALA A 144 -27.57 -19.63 -3.35
CA ALA A 144 -27.21 -20.63 -2.35
C ALA A 144 -25.68 -20.84 -2.18
N HIS A 145 -24.91 -20.66 -3.26
CA HIS A 145 -23.44 -20.74 -3.19
C HIS A 145 -22.82 -19.59 -2.37
N SER A 146 -23.41 -18.40 -2.41
CA SER A 146 -22.99 -17.25 -1.60
C SER A 146 -23.32 -17.49 -0.13
N VAL A 147 -24.55 -17.95 0.16
CA VAL A 147 -24.98 -18.33 1.53
C VAL A 147 -24.06 -19.40 2.12
N HIS A 148 -23.74 -20.43 1.36
CA HIS A 148 -22.78 -21.46 1.75
C HIS A 148 -21.39 -20.88 2.08
N ALA A 149 -20.89 -19.94 1.25
CA ALA A 149 -19.60 -19.29 1.50
C ALA A 149 -19.59 -18.43 2.77
N PHE A 150 -20.71 -17.79 3.12
CA PHE A 150 -20.85 -17.01 4.36
C PHE A 150 -20.75 -17.91 5.59
N ILE A 151 -21.54 -19.00 5.62
CA ILE A 151 -21.64 -19.90 6.77
C ILE A 151 -20.31 -20.62 7.05
N HIS A 152 -19.60 -21.05 6.00
CA HIS A 152 -18.34 -21.77 6.17
C HIS A 152 -17.09 -20.87 6.26
N GLY A 153 -17.28 -19.59 6.62
CA GLY A 153 -16.18 -18.69 6.97
C GLY A 153 -15.27 -18.32 5.80
N ARG A 154 -15.73 -18.45 4.54
CA ARG A 154 -14.95 -17.98 3.38
C ARG A 154 -14.96 -16.46 3.23
N ARG A 155 -15.80 -15.76 4.00
CA ARG A 155 -15.91 -14.30 4.02
C ARG A 155 -15.78 -13.78 5.45
N LEU A 156 -14.85 -12.85 5.66
CA LEU A 156 -14.70 -12.09 6.90
C LEU A 156 -15.61 -10.85 6.87
N THR A 157 -16.42 -10.65 7.90
CA THR A 157 -17.15 -9.40 8.14
C THR A 157 -16.22 -8.36 8.78
N HIS A 158 -16.68 -7.11 8.87
CA HIS A 158 -15.96 -6.10 9.63
C HIS A 158 -15.73 -6.48 11.10
N ASP A 159 -16.72 -7.05 11.77
CA ASP A 159 -16.61 -7.34 13.20
C ASP A 159 -15.64 -8.50 13.46
N ASP A 160 -15.49 -9.40 12.49
CA ASP A 160 -14.44 -10.42 12.48
C ASP A 160 -13.03 -9.80 12.34
N THR A 161 -12.85 -8.53 12.00
CA THR A 161 -11.49 -7.95 11.88
C THR A 161 -10.78 -7.80 13.22
N THR A 162 -11.53 -7.84 14.33
CA THR A 162 -11.00 -7.71 15.69
C THR A 162 -9.91 -8.75 15.98
N TRP A 163 -10.09 -10.01 15.59
CA TRP A 163 -9.08 -11.06 15.81
C TRP A 163 -7.79 -10.79 15.03
N ARG A 164 -7.89 -10.34 13.76
CA ARG A 164 -6.73 -10.16 12.89
C ARG A 164 -5.85 -8.98 13.32
N ASN A 165 -6.47 -7.93 13.84
CA ASN A 165 -5.78 -6.76 14.38
C ASN A 165 -5.17 -7.03 15.76
N LEU A 166 -5.79 -7.90 16.58
CA LEU A 166 -5.27 -8.32 17.89
C LEU A 166 -4.02 -9.20 17.74
N SER A 167 -4.03 -10.18 16.82
CA SER A 167 -2.88 -11.05 16.56
C SER A 167 -1.63 -10.28 16.10
N GLN A 168 -1.77 -9.14 15.40
CA GLN A 168 -0.62 -8.32 15.00
C GLN A 168 -0.02 -7.50 16.15
N LYS A 169 -0.84 -7.10 17.13
CA LYS A 169 -0.35 -6.40 18.34
C LYS A 169 0.43 -7.33 19.27
N GLU A 170 0.00 -8.59 19.41
CA GLU A 170 0.68 -9.59 20.25
C GLU A 170 2.05 -9.99 19.69
N ILE A 171 2.27 -9.91 18.38
CA ILE A 171 3.57 -10.20 17.74
C ILE A 171 4.54 -9.01 17.86
N SER A 172 4.05 -7.81 18.18
CA SER A 172 4.82 -6.56 18.22
C SER A 172 5.09 -6.04 19.65
N SER A 173 4.72 -6.80 20.68
CA SER A 173 4.89 -6.46 22.11
C SER A 173 5.95 -7.36 22.75
#